data_AF-A0A7L2Z176-F1
#
_entry.id   AF-A0A7L2Z176-F1
#
_cell.length_a   1.000
_cell.length_b   1.000
_cell.length_c   1.000
_cell.angle_alpha   90.00
_cell.angle_beta   90.00
_cell.angle_gamma   90.00
#
_symmetry.space_group_name_H-M   'P 1'
#
loop_
_entity.id
_entity.type
_entity.pdbx_description
1 polymer ?
#
loop_
_entity_poly.entity_id
_entity_poly.type
_entity_poly.pdbx_seq_one_letter_code
_entity_poly.pdbx_strand_id
1 'polypeptide(L)'
;IKQVVKQMFYIIGAVTLNNLLLRKDMCSWSKGMQIRYNVSQLEEWLRDKNLMNSGAKETLEPLIQAAQLLQVKKKTDEDAEAICSMCNALTTAQVSKLL
;
A
#
# COMPACT_ATOMS: atom_id res chain seq x y z
N ILE A 1 23.79 -4.42 -2.30
CA ILE A 1 23.01 -3.31 -1.68
C ILE A 1 21.59 -3.22 -2.24
N LYS A 2 21.38 -3.01 -3.55
CA LYS A 2 20.02 -2.90 -4.15
C LYS A 2 19.05 -4.01 -3.73
N GLN A 3 19.46 -5.27 -3.82
CA GLN A 3 18.62 -6.42 -3.41
C GLN A 3 18.27 -6.40 -1.92
N VAL A 4 19.21 -5.99 -1.06
CA VAL A 4 18.98 -5.87 0.39
C VAL A 4 17.92 -4.80 0.66
N VAL A 5 18.02 -3.64 0.01
CA VAL A 5 17.04 -2.54 0.13
C VAL A 5 15.68 -2.97 -0.39
N LYS A 6 15.62 -3.65 -1.55
CA LYS A 6 14.38 -4.23 -2.07
C LYS A 6 13.72 -5.17 -1.07
N GLN A 7 14.50 -6.07 -0.45
CA GLN A 7 13.98 -7.01 0.54
C GLN A 7 13.49 -6.30 1.81
N MET A 8 14.19 -5.27 2.27
CA MET A 8 13.74 -4.47 3.42
C MET A 8 12.42 -3.75 3.12
N PHE A 9 12.27 -3.16 1.94
CA PHE A 9 11.02 -2.50 1.54
C PHE A 9 9.86 -3.49 1.44
N TYR A 10 10.10 -4.69 0.89
CA TYR A 10 9.11 -5.75 0.88
C TYR A 10 8.66 -6.12 2.30
N ILE A 11 9.59 -6.29 3.24
CA ILE A 11 9.27 -6.60 4.64
C ILE A 11 8.44 -5.48 5.28
N ILE A 12 8.84 -4.21 5.09
CA ILE A 12 8.08 -3.05 5.58
C ILE A 12 6.65 -3.07 5.04
N GLY A 13 6.50 -3.24 3.72
CA GLY A 13 5.21 -3.31 3.05
C GLY A 13 4.33 -4.44 3.59
N ALA A 14 4.88 -5.66 3.63
CA ALA A 14 4.17 -6.86 4.05
C ALA A 14 3.75 -6.81 5.53
N VAL A 15 4.66 -6.42 6.44
CA VAL A 15 4.35 -6.32 7.87
C VAL A 15 3.28 -5.26 8.12
N THR A 16 3.38 -4.10 7.46
CA THR A 16 2.39 -3.01 7.62
C THR A 16 1.03 -3.44 7.09
N LEU A 17 0.97 -4.06 5.91
CA LEU A 17 -0.27 -4.56 5.32
C LEU A 17 -0.90 -5.65 6.18
N ASN A 18 -0.11 -6.60 6.70
CA ASN A 18 -0.63 -7.65 7.60
C ASN A 18 -1.23 -7.06 8.88
N ASN A 19 -0.58 -6.05 9.46
CA ASN A 19 -1.13 -5.37 10.62
C ASN A 19 -2.46 -4.67 10.29
N LEU A 20 -2.56 -4.03 9.13
CA LEU A 20 -3.81 -3.42 8.66
C LEU A 20 -4.92 -4.47 8.51
N LEU A 21 -4.62 -5.63 7.92
CA LEU A 21 -5.57 -6.72 7.69
C LEU A 21 -6.01 -7.46 8.97
N LEU A 22 -5.22 -7.39 10.04
CA LEU A 22 -5.51 -8.05 11.32
C LEU A 22 -6.19 -7.12 12.33
N ARG A 23 -6.12 -5.80 12.14
CA ARG A 23 -6.55 -4.80 13.12
C ARG A 23 -7.57 -3.82 12.54
N LYS A 24 -8.84 -3.99 12.92
CA LYS A 24 -9.94 -3.14 12.45
C LYS A 24 -9.76 -1.65 12.80
N ASP A 25 -9.12 -1.33 13.92
CA ASP A 25 -8.85 0.04 14.36
C ASP A 25 -7.85 0.79 13.46
N MET A 26 -7.13 0.07 12.60
CA MET A 26 -6.17 0.64 11.66
C MET A 26 -6.79 0.97 10.30
N CYS A 27 -8.00 0.48 9.99
CA CYS A 27 -8.69 0.66 8.72
C CYS A 27 -9.55 1.94 8.71
N SER A 28 -8.91 3.11 8.63
CA SER A 28 -9.60 4.40 8.53
C SER A 28 -9.04 5.29 7.43
N TRP A 29 -9.86 6.25 6.98
CA TRP A 29 -9.44 7.24 5.97
C TRP A 29 -8.17 7.99 6.38
N SER A 30 -8.10 8.42 7.65
CA SER A 30 -6.93 9.12 8.21
C SER A 30 -5.68 8.23 8.21
N LYS A 31 -5.81 6.94 8.53
CA LYS A 31 -4.70 5.99 8.46
C LYS A 31 -4.24 5.76 7.03
N GLY A 32 -5.15 5.74 6.06
CA GLY A 32 -4.81 5.74 4.64
C GLY A 32 -3.93 6.93 4.26
N MET A 33 -4.29 8.15 4.70
CA MET A 33 -3.51 9.35 4.43
C MET A 33 -2.11 9.27 5.08
N GLN A 34 -2.04 8.79 6.32
CA GLN A 34 -0.78 8.60 7.04
C GLN A 34 0.14 7.59 6.31
N ILE A 35 -0.41 6.46 5.84
CA ILE A 35 0.38 5.46 5.10
C ILE A 35 0.91 6.05 3.79
N ARG A 36 0.09 6.81 3.04
CA ARG A 36 0.53 7.46 1.79
C ARG A 36 1.69 8.41 2.02
N TYR A 37 1.64 9.22 3.09
CA TYR A 37 2.73 10.10 3.47
C TYR A 37 3.99 9.32 3.87
N ASN A 38 3.84 8.26 4.67
CA ASN A 38 4.99 7.42 5.04
C ASN A 38 5.65 6.78 3.81
N VAL A 39 4.86 6.29 2.85
CA VAL A 39 5.38 5.75 1.59
C VAL A 39 6.09 6.83 0.77
N SER A 40 5.56 8.06 0.69
CA SER A 40 6.26 9.14 -0.04
C SER A 40 7.63 9.45 0.56
N GLN A 41 7.77 9.42 1.89
CA GLN A 41 9.08 9.58 2.55
C GLN A 41 10.03 8.42 2.24
N LEU A 42 9.53 7.18 2.14
CA LEU A 42 10.35 6.03 1.73
C LEU A 42 10.81 6.15 0.27
N GLU A 43 9.95 6.64 -0.63
CA GLU A 43 10.31 6.90 -2.03
C GLU A 43 11.34 8.04 -2.15
N GLU A 44 11.19 9.11 -1.37
CA GLU A 44 12.17 10.20 -1.28
C GLU A 44 13.53 9.68 -0.81
N TRP A 45 13.54 8.83 0.23
CA TRP A 45 14.77 8.18 0.69
C TRP A 45 15.45 7.34 -0.40
N LEU A 46 14.69 6.59 -1.21
CA LEU A 46 15.25 5.86 -2.36
C LEU A 46 15.87 6.82 -3.39
N ARG A 47 15.26 7.97 -3.63
CA ARG A 47 15.76 9.01 -4.55
C ARG A 47 17.09 9.57 -4.07
N ASP A 48 17.18 9.97 -2.80
CA ASP A 48 18.39 10.53 -2.19
C ASP A 48 19.57 9.56 -2.20
N LYS A 49 19.28 8.25 -2.15
CA LYS A 49 20.29 7.19 -2.20
C LYS A 49 20.60 6.69 -3.61
N ASN A 50 19.99 7.27 -4.67
CA ASN A 50 20.10 6.80 -6.05
C ASN A 50 19.68 5.32 -6.24
N LEU A 51 18.64 4.90 -5.51
CA LEU A 51 18.13 3.52 -5.47
C LEU A 51 16.75 3.37 -6.11
N MET A 52 16.25 4.36 -6.85
CA MET A 52 14.95 4.28 -7.52
C MET A 52 14.85 3.09 -8.48
N ASN A 53 15.96 2.67 -9.11
CA ASN A 53 16.01 1.49 -10.00
C ASN A 53 16.32 0.17 -9.27
N SER A 54 16.17 0.11 -7.94
CA SER A 54 16.43 -1.11 -7.16
C SER A 54 15.28 -2.12 -7.20
N GLY A 55 14.11 -1.73 -7.66
CA GLY A 55 12.90 -2.54 -7.58
C GLY A 55 12.22 -2.50 -6.19
N ALA A 56 12.68 -1.62 -5.29
CA ALA A 56 12.19 -1.53 -3.92
C ALA A 56 10.82 -0.84 -3.81
N LYS A 57 10.58 0.21 -4.60
CA LYS A 57 9.30 0.94 -4.61
C LYS A 57 8.15 0.01 -5.00
N GLU A 58 8.35 -0.81 -6.02
CA GLU A 58 7.38 -1.73 -6.58
C GLU A 58 6.94 -2.79 -5.56
N THR A 59 7.78 -3.12 -4.57
CA THR A 59 7.40 -4.05 -3.50
C THR A 59 6.35 -3.48 -2.53
N LEU A 60 6.15 -2.16 -2.51
CA LEU A 60 5.16 -1.48 -1.68
C LEU A 60 3.79 -1.37 -2.35
N GLU A 61 3.66 -1.78 -3.62
CA GLU A 61 2.42 -1.62 -4.41
C GLU A 61 1.17 -2.17 -3.70
N PRO A 62 1.18 -3.35 -3.05
CA PRO A 62 0.01 -3.83 -2.29
C PRO A 62 -0.37 -2.90 -1.14
N LEU A 63 0.61 -2.33 -0.43
CA LEU A 63 0.36 -1.39 0.67
C LEU A 63 -0.17 -0.04 0.15
N ILE A 64 0.33 0.42 -1.00
CA ILE A 64 -0.15 1.63 -1.67
C ILE A 64 -1.63 1.48 -2.05
N GLN A 65 -1.97 0.37 -2.71
CA GLN A 65 -3.36 0.09 -3.10
C GLN A 65 -4.28 -0.07 -1.88
N ALA A 66 -3.81 -0.69 -0.80
CA ALA A 66 -4.57 -0.77 0.45
C ALA A 66 -4.84 0.62 1.04
N ALA A 67 -3.84 1.51 1.06
CA ALA A 67 -4.01 2.88 1.54
C ALA A 67 -4.93 3.73 0.66
N GLN A 68 -4.91 3.51 -0.66
CA GLN A 68 -5.85 4.11 -1.60
C GLN A 68 -7.28 3.59 -1.37
N LEU A 69 -7.45 2.28 -1.19
CA LEU A 69 -8.73 1.66 -0.89
C LEU A 69 -9.38 2.25 0.37
N LEU A 70 -8.61 2.57 1.40
CA LEU A 70 -9.12 3.25 2.60
C LEU A 70 -9.67 4.66 2.32
N GLN A 71 -9.24 5.31 1.23
CA GLN A 71 -9.57 6.70 0.90
C GLN A 71 -10.63 6.88 -0.19
N VAL A 72 -10.83 5.89 -1.06
CA VAL A 72 -11.85 5.96 -2.12
C VAL A 72 -13.28 5.85 -1.56
N LYS A 73 -14.24 6.35 -2.33
CA LYS A 73 -15.67 6.13 -2.10
C LYS A 73 -16.01 4.65 -2.31
N LYS A 74 -17.06 4.17 -1.64
CA LYS A 74 -17.44 2.75 -1.54
C LYS A 74 -18.98 2.59 -1.55
N LYS A 75 -19.68 3.43 -2.30
CA LYS A 75 -21.14 3.56 -2.22
C LYS A 75 -21.87 3.06 -3.45
N THR A 76 -21.32 3.26 -4.64
CA THR A 76 -22.01 2.95 -5.90
C THR A 76 -21.35 1.79 -6.63
N ASP A 77 -22.03 1.25 -7.64
CA ASP A 77 -21.46 0.20 -8.50
C ASP A 77 -20.24 0.73 -9.28
N GLU A 78 -20.24 2.02 -9.66
CA GLU A 78 -19.07 2.66 -10.28
C GLU A 78 -17.88 2.75 -9.29
N ASP A 79 -18.14 2.98 -8.00
CA ASP A 79 -17.08 2.92 -6.97
C ASP A 79 -16.50 1.50 -6.89
N ALA A 80 -17.35 0.47 -6.97
CA ALA A 80 -16.92 -0.93 -6.94
C ALA A 80 -16.08 -1.31 -8.17
N GLU A 81 -16.49 -0.88 -9.37
CA GLU A 81 -15.70 -1.06 -10.60
C GLU A 81 -14.34 -0.36 -10.51
N ALA A 82 -14.32 0.87 -10.00
CA ALA A 82 -13.07 1.61 -9.79
C ALA A 82 -12.13 0.89 -8.82
N ILE A 83 -12.65 0.32 -7.73
CA ILE A 83 -11.89 -0.49 -6.78
C ILE A 83 -11.29 -1.73 -7.46
N CYS A 84 -12.08 -2.46 -8.24
CA CYS A 84 -11.63 -3.64 -8.97
C CYS A 84 -10.51 -3.32 -9.97
N SER A 85 -10.60 -2.18 -10.66
CA SER A 85 -9.57 -1.71 -11.60
C SER A 85 -8.28 -1.27 -10.87
N MET A 86 -8.42 -0.60 -9.73
CA MET A 86 -7.31 -0.10 -8.92
C MET A 86 -6.54 -1.22 -8.19
N CYS A 87 -7.23 -2.18 -7.60
CA CYS A 87 -6.66 -3.17 -6.68
C CYS A 87 -6.07 -4.41 -7.38
N ASN A 88 -5.17 -4.23 -8.35
CA ASN A 88 -4.54 -5.33 -9.10
C ASN A 88 -3.41 -6.08 -8.36
N ALA A 89 -2.86 -5.48 -7.29
CA ALA A 89 -1.80 -6.06 -6.46
C ALA A 89 -2.33 -6.61 -5.12
N LEU A 90 -3.64 -6.57 -4.91
CA LEU A 90 -4.33 -7.15 -3.77
C LEU A 90 -5.19 -8.34 -4.20
N THR A 91 -5.23 -9.37 -3.37
CA THR A 91 -6.17 -10.48 -3.55
C THR A 91 -7.60 -10.06 -3.19
N THR A 92 -8.61 -10.71 -3.75
CA THR A 92 -10.02 -10.48 -3.41
C THR A 92 -10.28 -10.59 -1.90
N ALA A 93 -9.63 -11.54 -1.23
CA ALA A 93 -9.73 -11.72 0.22
C ALA A 93 -9.17 -10.52 1.01
N GLN A 94 -8.09 -9.89 0.53
CA GLN A 94 -7.53 -8.69 1.15
C GLN A 94 -8.42 -7.47 0.92
N VAL A 95 -8.94 -7.28 -0.30
CA VAL A 95 -9.89 -6.19 -0.62
C VAL A 95 -11.13 -6.30 0.27
N SER A 96 -11.73 -7.49 0.34
CA SER A 96 -12.92 -7.74 1.18
C SER A 96 -12.68 -7.53 2.68
N LYS A 97 -11.43 -7.58 3.15
CA LYS A 97 -11.10 -7.39 4.57
C LYS A 97 -10.79 -5.93 4.93
N LEU A 98 -10.49 -5.11 3.93
CA LEU A 98 -10.20 -3.69 4.06
C LEU A 98 -11.44 -2.81 3.81
N LEU A 99 -12.44 -3.34 3.11
CA LEU A 99 -13.80 -2.79 3.01
C LEU A 99 -14.58 -3.07 4.31
#